data_AF-A2DXE1-F1
#
_entry.id   AF-A2DXE1-F1
#
_cell.length_a   1.000
_cell.length_b   1.000
_cell.length_c   1.000
_cell.angle_alpha   90.00
_cell.angle_beta   90.00
_cell.angle_gamma   90.00
#
_symmetry.space_group_name_H-M   'P 1'
#
loop_
_entity.id
_entity.type
_entity.pdbx_description
1 polymer ?
#
loop_
_entity_poly.entity_id
_entity_poly.type
_entity_poly.pdbx_seq_one_letter_code
_entity_poly.pdbx_strand_id
1 'polypeptide(L)'
;MTSLHPDYTITDLSDRVVIKIVFKGHSASKCDIVVADLYAKFNLSPYFLIVNFPEFVSVTNVIASAKGQELVVHIGKVEPEKWKKYPWELPGPEELKKRQEESLERLLEYERKKAAQKKQEEEEEKKKSLQKSWDIEKEQRKTLEERIEEEKKYAQDLLAGKYLPEDDIKEPNINEQPLAPTRSKQVCVTTHTPTFKNLAARYDGPLRKFISPQKGDMSPQWMKDSGDTFFKDGAYTSAVNAYTKAIEGSDRQFCAAFSNRALARMKLGYYEFALQDCNEGLALIHDPIVSQEICILKVRLLSRKVFCLFKLGKFLDAFQANTEILKYIKKDEKVKKDLEQIALLAGDKIKGLKPDLPHGNIEEMSRLKTIIEDGKEEPIDLPEVKKPEEKPAEEKQVESN
;
A
#
# COMPACT_ATOMS: atom_id res chain seq x y z
N MET A 1 30.43 6.28 -32.14
CA MET A 1 30.13 7.63 -31.64
C MET A 1 31.15 7.95 -30.58
N THR A 2 32.01 8.94 -30.79
CA THR A 2 33.07 9.31 -29.85
C THR A 2 32.41 9.90 -28.60
N SER A 3 32.62 9.28 -27.44
CA SER A 3 32.08 9.78 -26.17
C SER A 3 32.68 11.15 -25.85
N LEU A 4 31.84 12.13 -25.52
CA LEU A 4 32.30 13.45 -25.09
C LEU A 4 32.68 13.42 -23.61
N HIS A 5 33.73 14.17 -23.24
CA HIS A 5 34.03 14.41 -21.82
C HIS A 5 33.23 15.62 -21.34
N PRO A 6 32.44 15.48 -20.26
CA PRO A 6 31.72 16.62 -19.69
C PRO A 6 32.69 17.56 -18.97
N ASP A 7 32.29 18.82 -18.78
CA ASP A 7 33.06 19.75 -17.94
C ASP A 7 32.86 19.35 -16.47
N TYR A 8 33.94 19.16 -15.72
CA TYR A 8 33.85 18.75 -14.31
C TYR A 8 34.91 19.41 -13.43
N THR A 9 34.58 19.56 -12.14
CA THR A 9 35.49 20.04 -11.10
C THR A 9 35.42 19.12 -9.89
N ILE A 10 36.57 18.92 -9.23
CA ILE A 10 36.68 18.07 -8.04
C ILE A 10 37.20 18.93 -6.91
N THR A 11 36.43 18.98 -5.82
CA THR A 11 36.81 19.63 -4.58
C THR A 11 37.07 18.55 -3.54
N ASP A 12 38.31 18.49 -3.07
CA ASP A 12 38.71 17.59 -2.00
C ASP A 12 38.57 18.26 -0.62
N LEU A 13 37.69 17.73 0.22
CA LEU A 13 37.53 18.13 1.63
C LEU A 13 38.13 17.05 2.54
N SER A 14 38.26 17.35 3.83
CA SER A 14 38.87 16.42 4.81
C SER A 14 38.04 15.15 5.02
N ASP A 15 36.72 15.24 4.94
CA ASP A 15 35.79 14.14 5.22
C ASP A 15 35.13 13.56 3.96
N ARG A 16 35.13 14.31 2.85
CA ARG A 16 34.41 13.94 1.62
C ARG A 16 35.04 14.54 0.37
N VAL A 17 34.76 13.92 -0.76
CA VAL A 17 35.09 14.41 -2.10
C VAL A 17 33.82 14.92 -2.75
N VAL A 18 33.88 16.10 -3.36
CA VAL A 18 32.76 16.70 -4.08
C VAL A 18 33.10 16.78 -5.56
N ILE A 19 32.34 16.08 -6.39
CA ILE A 19 32.49 16.06 -7.84
C ILE A 19 31.32 16.85 -8.43
N LYS A 20 31.61 17.93 -9.15
CA LYS A 20 30.61 18.73 -9.87
C LYS A 20 30.80 18.52 -11.36
N ILE A 21 29.76 18.09 -12.06
CA ILE A 21 29.78 17.77 -13.50
C ILE A 21 28.69 18.59 -14.19
N VAL A 22 29.02 19.19 -15.32
CA VAL A 22 28.10 19.99 -16.14
C VAL A 22 27.89 19.30 -17.48
N PHE A 23 26.65 18.95 -17.78
CA PHE A 23 26.24 18.28 -19.02
C PHE A 23 25.54 19.28 -19.96
N LYS A 24 26.30 19.91 -20.87
CA LYS A 24 25.75 20.92 -21.78
C LYS A 24 24.60 20.33 -22.60
N GLY A 25 23.44 20.98 -22.51
CA GLY A 25 22.23 20.62 -23.25
C GLY A 25 21.51 19.35 -22.77
N HIS A 26 21.96 18.71 -21.69
CA HIS A 26 21.37 17.46 -21.19
C HIS A 26 21.01 17.59 -19.71
N SER A 27 19.89 17.00 -19.31
CA SER A 27 19.48 17.00 -17.90
C SER A 27 20.39 16.08 -17.09
N ALA A 28 21.04 16.62 -16.07
CA ALA A 28 21.90 15.90 -15.13
C ALA A 28 21.16 14.77 -14.38
N SER A 29 19.84 14.89 -14.20
CA SER A 29 19.00 13.88 -13.54
C SER A 29 18.93 12.55 -14.28
N LYS A 30 19.29 12.50 -15.56
CA LYS A 30 19.31 11.29 -16.38
C LYS A 30 20.66 10.56 -16.36
N CYS A 31 21.62 11.05 -15.58
CA CYS A 31 22.96 10.48 -15.51
C CYS A 31 22.94 9.23 -14.64
N ASP A 32 23.41 8.10 -15.18
CA ASP A 32 23.66 6.89 -14.41
C ASP A 32 24.97 7.05 -13.65
N ILE A 33 24.92 6.88 -12.34
CA ILE A 33 26.06 7.03 -11.44
C ILE A 33 26.34 5.67 -10.79
N VAL A 34 27.57 5.19 -10.93
CA VAL A 34 28.07 4.03 -10.19
C VAL A 34 29.25 4.49 -9.36
N VAL A 35 29.12 4.44 -8.04
CA VAL A 35 30.21 4.75 -7.10
C VAL A 35 30.70 3.44 -6.52
N ALA A 36 31.97 3.11 -6.80
CA ALA A 36 32.69 2.03 -6.16
C ALA A 36 33.68 2.62 -5.13
N ASP A 37 34.37 1.75 -4.42
CA ASP A 37 35.26 2.13 -3.33
C ASP A 37 36.54 2.86 -3.80
N LEU A 38 36.95 2.71 -5.07
CA LEU A 38 38.17 3.31 -5.62
C LEU A 38 37.94 4.12 -6.90
N TYR A 39 36.72 4.15 -7.44
CA TYR A 39 36.38 4.97 -8.59
C TYR A 39 34.89 5.29 -8.63
N ALA A 40 34.52 6.35 -9.35
CA ALA A 40 33.15 6.68 -9.69
C ALA A 40 33.00 6.80 -11.22
N LYS A 41 31.90 6.27 -11.73
CA LYS A 41 31.55 6.26 -13.15
C LYS A 41 30.25 7.01 -13.37
N PHE A 42 30.27 7.91 -14.34
CA PHE A 42 29.15 8.76 -14.73
C PHE A 42 28.86 8.55 -16.21
N ASN A 43 27.63 8.15 -16.52
CA ASN A 43 27.21 7.82 -17.87
C ASN A 43 25.94 8.59 -18.25
N LEU A 44 26.04 9.45 -19.26
CA LEU A 44 24.92 10.19 -19.81
C LEU A 44 25.18 10.45 -21.29
N SER A 45 24.73 9.56 -22.18
CA SER A 45 25.01 9.67 -23.63
C SER A 45 24.74 11.09 -24.18
N PRO A 46 25.71 11.72 -24.86
CA PRO A 46 27.00 11.19 -25.35
C PRO A 46 28.18 11.32 -24.35
N TYR A 47 27.95 11.81 -23.14
CA TYR A 47 28.95 12.04 -22.11
C TYR A 47 29.33 10.79 -21.32
N PHE A 48 30.63 10.65 -21.06
CA PHE A 48 31.20 9.60 -20.23
C PHE A 48 32.37 10.11 -19.39
N LEU A 49 32.35 9.81 -18.09
CA LEU A 49 33.42 10.20 -17.16
C LEU A 49 33.68 9.06 -16.15
N ILE A 50 34.95 8.75 -15.95
CA ILE A 50 35.43 7.92 -14.84
C ILE A 50 36.39 8.76 -14.02
N VAL A 51 36.16 8.81 -12.70
CA VAL A 51 37.04 9.46 -11.74
C VAL A 51 37.61 8.38 -10.84
N ASN A 52 38.94 8.22 -10.84
CA ASN A 52 39.62 7.27 -9.95
C ASN A 52 40.07 7.98 -8.67
N PHE A 53 39.90 7.33 -7.52
CA PHE A 53 40.28 7.84 -6.22
C PHE A 53 41.62 7.24 -5.75
N PRO A 54 42.48 8.02 -5.06
CA PRO A 54 43.75 7.53 -4.53
C PRO A 54 43.56 6.54 -3.38
N GLU A 55 42.48 6.67 -2.61
CA GLU A 55 42.15 5.87 -1.43
C GLU A 55 40.67 5.48 -1.41
N PHE A 56 40.30 4.65 -0.42
CA PHE A 56 38.95 4.13 -0.26
C PHE A 56 37.92 5.22 0.09
N VAL A 57 36.84 5.22 -0.67
CA VAL A 57 35.64 6.01 -0.40
C VAL A 57 34.49 5.13 0.08
N SER A 58 33.59 5.74 0.84
CA SER A 58 32.39 5.07 1.33
C SER A 58 31.36 4.92 0.21
N VAL A 59 30.97 3.69 -0.05
CA VAL A 59 29.89 3.35 -1.00
C VAL A 59 28.51 3.70 -0.41
N THR A 60 28.37 3.73 0.92
CA THR A 60 27.10 4.00 1.60
C THR A 60 26.85 5.48 1.83
N ASN A 61 27.91 6.28 2.05
CA ASN A 61 27.81 7.72 2.29
C ASN A 61 28.00 8.51 1.00
N VAL A 62 27.06 8.35 0.07
CA VAL A 62 27.03 9.04 -1.22
C VAL A 62 25.76 9.86 -1.34
N ILE A 63 25.88 11.15 -1.62
CA ILE A 63 24.77 12.07 -1.84
C ILE A 63 24.93 12.68 -3.22
N ALA A 64 24.02 12.35 -4.13
CA ALA A 64 23.95 12.95 -5.46
C ALA A 64 22.79 13.94 -5.54
N SER A 65 23.06 15.13 -6.09
CA SER A 65 22.08 16.18 -6.32
C SER A 65 22.20 16.67 -7.76
N ALA A 66 21.11 16.59 -8.52
CA ALA A 66 21.05 17.06 -9.89
C ALA A 66 20.14 18.29 -10.00
N LYS A 67 20.63 19.37 -10.62
CA LYS A 67 19.87 20.59 -10.87
C LYS A 67 20.07 21.05 -12.31
N GLY A 68 19.04 20.84 -13.15
CA GLY A 68 19.10 21.19 -14.56
C GLY A 68 20.22 20.42 -15.28
N GLN A 69 21.28 21.13 -15.69
CA GLN A 69 22.44 20.56 -16.38
C GLN A 69 23.61 20.21 -15.45
N GLU A 70 23.50 20.51 -14.16
CA GLU A 70 24.58 20.32 -13.17
C GLU A 70 24.30 19.10 -12.28
N LEU A 71 25.31 18.25 -12.13
CA LEU A 71 25.32 17.12 -11.21
C LEU A 71 26.38 17.37 -10.13
N VAL A 72 25.98 17.33 -8.86
CA VAL A 72 26.89 17.44 -7.72
C VAL A 72 26.82 16.14 -6.92
N VAL A 73 27.95 15.46 -6.76
CA VAL A 73 28.05 14.23 -5.99
C VAL A 73 29.03 14.42 -4.84
N HIS A 74 28.53 14.22 -3.63
CA HIS A 74 29.31 14.18 -2.40
C HIS A 74 29.56 12.72 -2.03
N ILE A 75 30.83 12.34 -1.85
CA ILE A 75 31.24 10.98 -1.53
C ILE A 75 32.09 11.05 -0.25
N GLY A 76 31.65 10.41 0.83
CA GLY A 76 32.41 10.35 2.08
C GLY A 76 33.68 9.52 1.94
N LYS A 77 34.77 9.95 2.59
CA LYS A 77 36.00 9.16 2.68
C LYS A 77 35.88 8.12 3.79
N VAL A 78 36.53 6.96 3.63
CA VAL A 78 36.63 5.98 4.72
C VAL A 78 37.58 6.49 5.80
N GLU A 79 38.72 7.02 5.38
CA GLU A 79 39.69 7.68 6.25
C GLU A 79 39.62 9.20 6.05
N PRO A 80 39.23 9.97 7.08
CA PRO A 80 39.05 11.41 6.96
C PRO A 80 40.40 12.13 6.96
N GLU A 81 41.09 12.08 5.82
CA GLU A 81 42.32 12.83 5.56
C GLU A 81 42.16 13.69 4.29
N LYS A 82 42.86 14.82 4.22
CA LYS A 82 42.91 15.63 3.01
C LYS A 82 43.91 15.02 2.03
N TRP A 83 43.45 14.67 0.84
CA TRP A 83 44.33 14.12 -0.19
C TRP A 83 45.16 15.23 -0.85
N LYS A 84 46.16 14.84 -1.65
CA LYS A 84 46.93 15.79 -2.46
C LYS A 84 46.00 16.62 -3.36
N LYS A 85 46.43 17.84 -3.73
CA LYS A 85 45.65 18.73 -4.61
C LYS A 85 45.39 18.03 -5.96
N TYR A 86 44.13 17.97 -6.37
CA TYR A 86 43.73 17.41 -7.66
C TYR A 86 44.44 18.14 -8.83
N PRO A 87 44.91 17.44 -9.89
CA PRO A 87 44.79 16.00 -10.15
C PRO A 87 45.70 15.13 -9.27
N TRP A 88 45.19 13.98 -8.82
CA TRP A 88 45.95 13.04 -8.00
C TRP A 88 46.95 12.24 -8.83
N GLU A 89 48.09 11.91 -8.20
CA GLU A 89 49.04 10.95 -8.76
C GLU A 89 48.43 9.55 -8.68
N LEU A 90 48.13 8.98 -9.85
CA LEU A 90 47.49 7.68 -9.98
C LEU A 90 48.43 6.67 -10.65
N PRO A 91 48.26 5.36 -10.39
CA PRO A 91 49.02 4.30 -11.04
C PRO A 91 48.85 4.28 -12.58
N GLY A 92 49.66 3.49 -13.28
CA GLY A 92 49.59 3.38 -14.74
C GLY A 92 48.24 2.82 -15.24
N PRO A 93 47.92 2.95 -16.55
CA PRO A 93 46.62 2.54 -17.10
C PRO A 93 46.24 1.07 -16.85
N GLU A 94 47.21 0.15 -16.90
CA GLU A 94 46.99 -1.28 -16.67
C GLU A 94 46.65 -1.56 -15.19
N GLU A 95 47.39 -0.95 -14.27
CA GLU A 95 47.16 -1.06 -12.83
C GLU A 95 45.83 -0.41 -12.42
N LEU A 96 45.48 0.73 -13.03
CA LEU A 96 44.18 1.37 -12.83
C LEU A 96 43.03 0.47 -13.27
N LYS A 97 43.16 -0.21 -14.42
CA LYS A 97 42.14 -1.14 -14.90
C LYS A 97 41.97 -2.31 -13.93
N LYS A 98 43.07 -2.90 -13.45
CA LYS A 98 43.02 -3.97 -12.45
C LYS A 98 42.37 -3.50 -11.14
N ARG A 99 42.73 -2.30 -10.67
CA ARG A 99 42.15 -1.68 -9.48
C ARG A 99 40.64 -1.43 -9.62
N GLN A 100 40.18 -1.04 -10.82
CA GLN A 100 38.75 -0.90 -11.13
C GLN A 100 38.02 -2.24 -11.11
N GLU A 101 38.61 -3.29 -11.68
CA GLU A 101 38.02 -4.63 -11.70
C GLU A 101 37.88 -5.20 -10.27
N GLU A 102 38.92 -5.11 -9.45
CA GLU A 102 38.88 -5.53 -8.04
C GLU A 102 37.87 -4.71 -7.21
N SER A 103 37.82 -3.40 -7.43
CA SER A 103 36.88 -2.47 -6.80
C SER A 103 35.42 -2.84 -7.13
N LEU A 104 35.15 -3.14 -8.41
CA LEU A 104 33.84 -3.56 -8.88
C LEU A 104 33.45 -4.92 -8.31
N GLU A 105 34.39 -5.87 -8.23
CA GLU A 105 34.12 -7.20 -7.67
C GLU A 105 33.72 -7.12 -6.19
N ARG A 106 34.42 -6.29 -5.39
CA ARG A 106 34.03 -6.03 -3.99
C ARG A 106 32.64 -5.41 -3.86
N LEU A 107 32.29 -4.46 -4.74
CA LEU A 107 30.97 -3.85 -4.78
C LEU A 107 29.88 -4.90 -5.06
N LEU A 108 30.09 -5.74 -6.09
CA LEU A 108 29.16 -6.79 -6.46
C LEU A 108 29.00 -7.85 -5.35
N GLU A 109 30.08 -8.22 -4.66
CA GLU A 109 30.03 -9.15 -3.55
C GLU A 109 29.24 -8.57 -2.36
N TYR A 110 29.45 -7.29 -2.05
CA TYR A 110 28.69 -6.58 -1.03
C TYR A 110 27.19 -6.53 -1.36
N GLU A 111 26.82 -6.20 -2.60
CA GLU A 111 25.42 -6.21 -3.05
C GLU A 111 24.79 -7.60 -2.97
N ARG A 112 25.52 -8.66 -3.37
CA ARG A 112 25.06 -10.05 -3.26
C ARG A 112 24.84 -10.47 -1.81
N LYS A 113 25.77 -10.15 -0.90
CA LYS A 113 25.63 -10.45 0.53
C LYS A 113 24.41 -9.74 1.14
N LYS A 114 24.21 -8.46 0.80
CA LYS A 114 23.05 -7.69 1.25
C LYS A 114 21.72 -8.28 0.74
N ALA A 115 21.67 -8.70 -0.53
CA ALA A 115 20.50 -9.35 -1.11
C ALA A 115 20.21 -10.72 -0.45
N ALA A 116 21.24 -11.51 -0.15
CA ALA A 116 21.11 -12.78 0.54
C ALA A 116 20.59 -12.63 1.97
N GLN A 117 21.10 -11.64 2.72
CA GLN A 117 20.63 -11.32 4.08
C GLN A 117 19.15 -10.92 4.07
N LYS A 118 18.75 -10.01 3.18
CA LYS A 118 17.34 -9.60 3.06
C LYS A 118 16.42 -10.80 2.76
N LYS A 119 16.86 -11.72 1.88
CA LYS A 119 16.10 -12.93 1.56
C LYS A 119 15.96 -13.85 2.77
N GLN A 120 17.01 -14.01 3.58
CA GLN A 120 16.96 -14.79 4.81
C GLN A 120 15.99 -14.19 5.83
N GLU A 121 16.03 -12.87 6.02
CA GLU A 121 15.09 -12.16 6.91
C GLU A 121 13.63 -12.34 6.48
N GLU A 122 13.34 -12.21 5.17
CA GLU A 122 12.01 -12.45 4.61
C GLU A 122 11.54 -13.90 4.82
N GLU A 123 12.44 -14.88 4.68
CA GLU A 123 12.12 -16.30 4.92
C GLU A 123 11.84 -16.58 6.40
N GLU A 124 12.61 -15.98 7.31
CA GLU A 124 12.36 -16.09 8.75
C GLU A 124 11.03 -15.45 9.16
N GLU A 125 10.70 -14.28 8.61
CA GLU A 125 9.42 -13.61 8.86
C GLU A 125 8.25 -14.47 8.35
N LYS A 126 8.38 -15.05 7.15
CA LYS A 126 7.38 -15.99 6.61
C LYS A 126 7.22 -17.23 7.48
N LYS A 127 8.31 -17.79 8.01
CA LYS A 127 8.22 -18.92 8.95
C LYS A 127 7.50 -18.53 10.24
N LYS A 128 7.80 -17.35 10.80
CA LYS A 128 7.13 -16.84 12.00
C LYS A 128 5.63 -16.58 11.77
N SER A 129 5.25 -16.04 10.61
CA SER A 129 3.83 -15.81 10.28
C SER A 129 3.08 -17.12 10.04
N LEU A 130 3.70 -18.09 9.36
CA LEU A 130 3.14 -19.44 9.21
C LEU A 130 2.95 -20.14 10.56
N GLN A 131 3.91 -20.01 11.48
CA GLN A 131 3.80 -20.58 12.81
C GLN A 131 2.60 -20.00 13.58
N LYS A 132 2.40 -18.67 13.54
CA LYS A 132 1.23 -18.02 14.17
C LYS A 132 -0.08 -18.52 13.57
N SER A 133 -0.14 -18.68 12.25
CA SER A 133 -1.32 -19.23 11.58
C SER A 133 -1.62 -20.65 12.04
N TRP A 134 -0.58 -21.48 12.18
CA TRP A 134 -0.70 -22.85 12.65
C TRP A 134 -1.21 -22.94 14.09
N ASP A 135 -0.73 -22.07 14.97
CA ASP A 135 -1.18 -22.01 16.37
C ASP A 135 -2.67 -21.62 16.47
N ILE A 136 -3.12 -20.67 15.64
CA ILE A 136 -4.54 -20.28 15.56
C ILE A 136 -5.39 -21.44 15.05
N GLU A 137 -4.98 -22.10 13.96
CA GLU A 137 -5.71 -23.25 13.39
C GLU A 137 -5.81 -24.41 14.38
N LYS A 138 -4.74 -24.64 15.15
CA LYS A 138 -4.70 -25.66 16.20
C LYS A 138 -5.68 -25.36 17.33
N GLU A 139 -5.76 -24.10 17.78
CA GLU A 139 -6.72 -23.69 18.81
C GLU A 139 -8.17 -23.82 18.31
N GLN A 140 -8.43 -23.37 17.08
CA GLN A 140 -9.74 -23.53 16.45
C GLN A 140 -10.16 -25.01 16.36
N ARG A 141 -9.23 -25.88 15.95
CA ARG A 141 -9.49 -27.32 15.89
C ARG A 141 -9.84 -27.91 17.25
N LYS A 142 -9.13 -27.51 18.32
CA LYS A 142 -9.41 -27.96 19.68
C LYS A 142 -10.82 -27.57 20.14
N THR A 143 -11.20 -26.31 19.94
CA THR A 143 -12.56 -25.84 20.29
C THR A 143 -13.67 -26.54 19.51
N LEU A 144 -13.39 -26.96 18.27
CA LEU A 144 -14.34 -27.71 17.45
C LEU A 144 -14.44 -29.17 17.92
N GLU A 145 -13.33 -29.81 18.27
CA GLU A 145 -13.31 -31.16 18.84
C GLU A 145 -14.08 -31.20 20.17
N GLU A 146 -13.92 -30.20 21.04
CA GLU A 146 -14.67 -30.08 22.31
C GLU A 146 -16.18 -29.94 22.07
N ARG A 147 -16.62 -29.07 21.15
CA ARG A 147 -18.04 -28.94 20.80
C ARG A 147 -18.65 -30.21 20.21
N ILE A 148 -17.90 -30.92 19.35
CA ILE A 148 -18.35 -32.20 18.80
C ILE A 148 -18.55 -33.24 19.92
N GLU A 149 -17.66 -33.26 20.91
CA GLU A 149 -17.76 -34.21 22.03
C GLU A 149 -18.95 -33.87 22.94
N GLU A 150 -19.23 -32.58 23.17
CA GLU A 150 -20.44 -32.12 23.87
C GLU A 150 -21.72 -32.52 23.15
N GLU A 151 -21.80 -32.31 21.82
CA GLU A 151 -22.95 -32.72 21.01
C GLU A 151 -23.16 -34.24 21.04
N LYS A 152 -22.08 -35.03 20.94
CA LYS A 152 -22.16 -36.49 21.06
C LYS A 152 -22.67 -36.93 22.42
N LYS A 153 -22.18 -36.31 23.49
CA LYS A 153 -22.60 -36.61 24.87
C LYS A 153 -24.07 -36.27 25.08
N TYR A 154 -24.50 -35.10 24.61
CA TYR A 154 -25.91 -34.70 24.62
C TYR A 154 -26.80 -35.70 23.88
N ALA A 155 -26.39 -36.12 22.67
CA ALA A 155 -27.12 -37.14 21.91
C ALA A 155 -27.19 -38.50 22.63
N GLN A 156 -26.11 -38.91 23.31
CA GLN A 156 -26.09 -40.12 24.14
C GLN A 156 -27.03 -40.02 25.35
N ASP A 157 -27.03 -38.89 26.05
CA ASP A 157 -27.89 -38.67 27.22
C ASP A 157 -29.38 -38.63 26.85
N LEU A 158 -29.70 -38.10 25.65
CA LEU A 158 -31.05 -38.12 25.08
C LEU A 158 -31.52 -39.56 24.80
N LEU A 159 -30.65 -40.38 24.19
CA LEU A 159 -30.90 -41.81 23.94
C LEU A 159 -31.03 -42.62 25.23
N ALA A 160 -30.34 -42.22 26.30
CA ALA A 160 -30.38 -42.88 27.60
C ALA A 160 -31.61 -42.51 28.46
N GLY A 161 -32.51 -41.65 27.96
CA GLY A 161 -33.77 -41.31 28.63
C GLY A 161 -33.62 -40.53 29.93
N LYS A 162 -32.47 -39.88 30.16
CA LYS A 162 -32.20 -39.11 31.40
C LYS A 162 -32.84 -37.71 31.43
N TYR A 163 -33.28 -37.19 30.29
CA TYR A 163 -33.96 -35.90 30.17
C TYR A 163 -35.37 -36.09 29.59
N LEU A 164 -36.40 -35.83 30.40
CA LEU A 164 -37.77 -35.59 29.94
C LEU A 164 -37.93 -34.07 29.75
N PRO A 165 -38.38 -33.58 28.59
CA PRO A 165 -38.61 -32.14 28.41
C PRO A 165 -39.85 -31.74 29.21
N GLU A 166 -39.70 -30.89 30.23
CA GLU A 166 -40.81 -30.10 30.75
C GLU A 166 -41.10 -28.93 29.79
N ASP A 167 -42.39 -28.66 29.62
CA ASP A 167 -42.97 -27.67 28.73
C ASP A 167 -42.41 -26.26 28.95
N ASP A 168 -41.52 -25.82 28.07
CA ASP A 168 -41.44 -24.45 27.52
C ASP A 168 -40.27 -24.36 26.50
N ILE A 169 -40.44 -25.01 25.35
CA ILE A 169 -39.56 -24.80 24.19
C ILE A 169 -40.24 -23.73 23.32
N LYS A 170 -39.87 -22.46 23.52
CA LYS A 170 -39.84 -21.54 22.39
C LYS A 170 -38.77 -22.08 21.45
N GLU A 171 -39.19 -22.69 20.35
CA GLU A 171 -38.27 -23.09 19.29
C GLU A 171 -37.34 -21.92 18.98
N PRO A 172 -36.01 -22.07 19.11
CA PRO A 172 -35.12 -21.07 18.53
C PRO A 172 -35.39 -21.11 17.03
N ASN A 173 -35.77 -19.97 16.48
CA ASN A 173 -35.90 -19.79 15.03
C ASN A 173 -34.52 -19.97 14.40
N ILE A 174 -34.17 -21.22 14.12
CA ILE A 174 -33.05 -21.62 13.28
C ILE A 174 -33.61 -21.52 11.87
N ASN A 175 -33.34 -20.38 11.23
CA ASN A 175 -33.48 -20.26 9.80
C ASN A 175 -32.46 -21.24 9.19
N GLU A 176 -32.90 -22.44 8.83
CA GLU A 176 -32.11 -23.47 8.17
C GLU A 176 -31.53 -22.90 6.87
N GLN A 177 -30.26 -22.50 6.91
CA GLN A 177 -29.46 -22.49 5.69
C GLN A 177 -29.08 -23.94 5.39
N PRO A 178 -29.31 -24.45 4.17
CA PRO A 178 -28.87 -25.79 3.84
C PRO A 178 -27.35 -25.89 3.98
N LEU A 179 -26.92 -26.84 4.81
CA LEU A 179 -25.54 -27.27 4.92
C LEU A 179 -24.98 -27.56 3.53
N ALA A 180 -23.83 -26.97 3.23
CA ALA A 180 -23.03 -27.35 2.07
C ALA A 180 -22.79 -28.89 2.11
N PRO A 181 -22.89 -29.60 0.98
CA PRO A 181 -22.70 -31.04 0.98
C PRO A 181 -21.29 -31.36 1.51
N THR A 182 -21.25 -32.05 2.64
CA THR A 182 -20.05 -32.67 3.17
C THR A 182 -19.53 -33.65 2.13
N ARG A 183 -18.29 -33.40 1.69
CA ARG A 183 -17.46 -34.30 0.88
C ARG A 183 -17.56 -35.72 1.46
N SER A 184 -18.34 -36.57 0.80
CA SER A 184 -18.41 -37.98 1.15
C SER A 184 -17.02 -38.59 1.01
N LYS A 185 -16.61 -39.34 2.04
CA LYS A 185 -15.45 -40.21 1.99
C LYS A 185 -15.66 -41.20 0.85
N GLN A 186 -15.02 -40.96 -0.29
CA GLN A 186 -14.70 -42.03 -1.22
C GLN A 186 -13.21 -42.33 -1.12
N VAL A 187 -12.98 -43.60 -0.82
CA VAL A 187 -11.70 -44.28 -0.64
C VAL A 187 -10.78 -43.92 -1.80
N CYS A 188 -9.58 -43.40 -1.47
CA CYS A 188 -8.49 -43.30 -2.41
C CYS A 188 -8.06 -44.73 -2.76
N VAL A 189 -8.56 -45.25 -3.87
CA VAL A 189 -7.91 -46.35 -4.59
C VAL A 189 -7.01 -45.69 -5.61
N THR A 190 -5.71 -45.75 -5.33
CA THR A 190 -4.66 -45.40 -6.28
C THR A 190 -4.73 -46.36 -7.46
N THR A 191 -5.29 -45.91 -8.57
CA THR A 191 -5.00 -46.48 -9.88
C THR A 191 -4.38 -45.41 -10.75
N HIS A 192 -3.13 -45.65 -11.13
CA HIS A 192 -2.42 -44.92 -12.16
C HIS A 192 -3.17 -44.95 -13.50
N THR A 193 -2.80 -43.99 -14.36
CA THR A 193 -2.97 -43.89 -15.83
C THR A 193 -4.22 -43.16 -16.35
N PRO A 194 -4.23 -42.67 -17.60
CA PRO A 194 -3.20 -41.91 -18.32
C PRO A 194 -3.77 -40.60 -18.92
N THR A 195 -2.89 -39.72 -19.38
CA THR A 195 -3.24 -38.51 -20.15
C THR A 195 -4.01 -38.88 -21.42
N PHE A 196 -5.26 -38.40 -21.56
CA PHE A 196 -5.97 -38.40 -22.84
C PHE A 196 -6.24 -36.97 -23.30
N LYS A 197 -5.62 -36.65 -24.45
CA LYS A 197 -5.91 -35.48 -25.27
C LYS A 197 -7.32 -35.60 -25.85
N ASN A 198 -7.98 -34.45 -25.97
CA ASN A 198 -9.18 -34.19 -26.75
C ASN A 198 -10.49 -34.78 -26.23
N LEU A 199 -11.24 -33.95 -25.50
CA LEU A 199 -12.70 -33.88 -25.58
C LEU A 199 -13.15 -32.45 -25.29
N ALA A 200 -13.80 -31.84 -26.27
CA ALA A 200 -14.42 -30.52 -26.17
C ALA A 200 -15.65 -30.61 -25.27
N ALA A 201 -15.54 -30.14 -24.03
CA ALA A 201 -16.69 -29.90 -23.18
C ALA A 201 -17.41 -28.64 -23.66
N ARG A 202 -18.51 -28.83 -24.40
CA ARG A 202 -19.50 -27.77 -24.66
C ARG A 202 -20.13 -27.36 -23.33
N TYR A 203 -19.83 -26.15 -22.89
CA TYR A 203 -20.54 -25.45 -21.83
C TYR A 203 -21.22 -24.23 -22.48
N ASP A 204 -22.55 -24.26 -22.57
CA ASP A 204 -23.40 -23.21 -23.17
C ASP A 204 -24.00 -22.26 -22.11
N GLY A 205 -23.27 -22.03 -21.01
CA GLY A 205 -23.58 -20.93 -20.08
C GLY A 205 -22.88 -19.65 -20.51
N PRO A 206 -23.36 -18.45 -20.10
CA PRO A 206 -22.63 -17.22 -20.37
C PRO A 206 -21.24 -17.33 -19.76
N LEU A 207 -20.22 -17.35 -20.62
CA LEU A 207 -18.81 -17.38 -20.25
C LEU A 207 -18.60 -16.35 -19.14
N ARG A 208 -18.26 -16.81 -17.92
CA ARG A 208 -17.55 -15.93 -16.98
C ARG A 208 -16.33 -15.46 -17.75
N LYS A 209 -16.31 -14.19 -18.15
CA LYS A 209 -15.14 -13.57 -18.77
C LYS A 209 -14.05 -13.50 -17.71
N PHE A 210 -13.36 -14.61 -17.49
CA PHE A 210 -12.00 -14.56 -17.01
C PHE A 210 -11.22 -13.83 -18.10
N ILE A 211 -11.02 -12.53 -17.91
CA ILE A 211 -10.12 -11.76 -18.74
C ILE A 211 -8.72 -12.30 -18.44
N SER A 212 -8.24 -13.19 -19.30
CA SER A 212 -6.84 -13.58 -19.35
C SER A 212 -6.02 -12.31 -19.61
N PRO A 213 -5.07 -11.92 -18.76
CA PRO A 213 -4.27 -10.72 -18.98
C PRO A 213 -3.54 -10.84 -20.32
N GLN A 214 -3.87 -9.98 -21.29
CA GLN A 214 -3.08 -9.86 -22.51
C GLN A 214 -1.81 -9.05 -22.22
N LYS A 215 -0.71 -9.47 -22.84
CA LYS A 215 0.60 -8.82 -22.81
C LYS A 215 0.44 -7.37 -23.30
N GLY A 216 0.57 -6.39 -22.40
CA GLY A 216 0.40 -4.98 -22.78
C GLY A 216 0.46 -4.03 -21.60
N ASP A 217 -0.61 -3.94 -20.80
CA ASP A 217 -0.73 -2.89 -19.77
C ASP A 217 -1.33 -3.42 -18.47
N MET A 218 -0.50 -4.01 -17.62
CA MET A 218 -0.83 -4.33 -16.22
C MET A 218 -0.57 -3.11 -15.32
N SER A 219 -0.96 -1.91 -15.78
CA SER A 219 -0.77 -0.71 -14.97
C SER A 219 -1.71 -0.76 -13.76
N PRO A 220 -1.31 -0.22 -12.59
CA PRO A 220 -2.18 -0.15 -11.41
C PRO A 220 -3.52 0.51 -11.69
N GLN A 221 -3.51 1.53 -12.54
CA GLN A 221 -4.70 2.22 -13.00
C GLN A 221 -5.63 1.28 -13.79
N TRP A 222 -5.10 0.49 -14.72
CA TRP A 222 -5.89 -0.48 -15.49
C TRP A 222 -6.54 -1.53 -14.58
N MET A 223 -5.82 -2.00 -13.57
CA MET A 223 -6.35 -2.94 -12.59
C MET A 223 -7.44 -2.33 -11.72
N LYS A 224 -7.31 -1.04 -11.37
CA LYS A 224 -8.35 -0.27 -10.69
C LYS A 224 -9.61 -0.16 -11.54
N ASP A 225 -9.45 0.24 -12.79
CA ASP A 225 -10.56 0.43 -13.73
C ASP A 225 -11.25 -0.91 -14.04
N SER A 226 -10.49 -2.00 -14.13
CA SER A 226 -11.02 -3.36 -14.19
C SER A 226 -11.81 -3.71 -12.93
N GLY A 227 -11.31 -3.37 -11.74
CA GLY A 227 -12.05 -3.52 -10.49
C GLY A 227 -13.37 -2.74 -10.48
N ASP A 228 -13.37 -1.52 -11.03
CA ASP A 228 -14.58 -0.69 -11.14
C ASP A 228 -15.62 -1.35 -12.06
N THR A 229 -15.19 -2.00 -13.15
CA THR A 229 -16.11 -2.78 -14.02
C THR A 229 -16.73 -3.96 -13.29
N PHE A 230 -15.91 -4.79 -12.61
CA PHE A 230 -16.43 -5.91 -11.82
C PHE A 230 -17.37 -5.47 -10.70
N PHE A 231 -17.11 -4.32 -10.09
CA PHE A 231 -17.96 -3.76 -9.05
C PHE A 231 -19.34 -3.34 -9.62
N LYS A 232 -19.36 -2.72 -10.80
CA LYS A 232 -20.61 -2.37 -11.51
C LYS A 232 -21.42 -3.62 -11.89
N ASP A 233 -20.73 -4.70 -12.25
CA ASP A 233 -21.34 -5.99 -12.60
C ASP A 233 -21.83 -6.79 -11.38
N GLY A 234 -21.65 -6.28 -10.15
CA GLY A 234 -22.02 -6.97 -8.91
C GLY A 234 -21.06 -8.11 -8.52
N ALA A 235 -19.98 -8.31 -9.27
CA ALA A 235 -18.95 -9.31 -9.00
C ALA A 235 -17.94 -8.78 -7.96
N TYR A 236 -18.39 -8.58 -6.73
CA TYR A 236 -17.59 -7.93 -5.68
C TYR A 236 -16.31 -8.70 -5.32
N THR A 237 -16.32 -10.04 -5.35
CA THR A 237 -15.12 -10.85 -5.08
C THR A 237 -14.04 -10.64 -6.15
N SER A 238 -14.42 -10.62 -7.43
CA SER A 238 -13.52 -10.30 -8.54
C SER A 238 -13.01 -8.86 -8.45
N ALA A 239 -13.87 -7.92 -8.05
CA ALA A 239 -13.47 -6.53 -7.84
C ALA A 239 -12.39 -6.41 -6.75
N VAL A 240 -12.55 -7.10 -5.61
CA VAL A 240 -11.54 -7.13 -4.52
C VAL A 240 -10.20 -7.65 -5.04
N ASN A 241 -10.20 -8.71 -5.85
CA ASN A 241 -8.97 -9.26 -6.43
C ASN A 241 -8.29 -8.27 -7.38
N ALA A 242 -9.07 -7.61 -8.24
CA ALA A 242 -8.55 -6.61 -9.17
C ALA A 242 -7.94 -5.41 -8.45
N TYR A 243 -8.62 -4.87 -7.43
CA TYR A 243 -8.06 -3.78 -6.61
C TYR A 243 -6.84 -4.21 -5.81
N THR A 244 -6.77 -5.46 -5.34
CA THR A 244 -5.59 -5.97 -4.63
C THR A 244 -4.38 -6.00 -5.53
N LYS A 245 -4.53 -6.49 -6.76
CA LYS A 245 -3.44 -6.41 -7.75
C LYS A 245 -3.08 -4.97 -8.10
N ALA A 246 -4.06 -4.06 -8.15
CA ALA A 246 -3.80 -2.63 -8.35
C ALA A 246 -2.91 -2.04 -7.24
N ILE A 247 -3.16 -2.44 -5.98
CA ILE A 247 -2.35 -2.03 -4.83
C ILE A 247 -0.95 -2.65 -4.87
N GLU A 248 -0.83 -3.94 -5.21
CA GLU A 248 0.46 -4.64 -5.31
C GLU A 248 1.35 -4.09 -6.43
N GLY A 249 0.75 -3.66 -7.54
CA GLY A 249 1.47 -3.14 -8.70
C GLY A 249 1.81 -1.64 -8.63
N SER A 250 1.26 -0.90 -7.66
CA SER A 250 1.49 0.55 -7.54
C SER A 250 2.54 0.88 -6.49
N ASP A 251 3.19 2.04 -6.67
CA ASP A 251 3.82 2.72 -5.55
C ASP A 251 2.77 2.93 -4.46
N ARG A 252 3.16 2.69 -3.20
CA ARG A 252 2.34 2.61 -1.98
C ARG A 252 1.29 3.72 -1.78
N GLN A 253 1.28 4.76 -2.61
CA GLN A 253 0.44 5.96 -2.58
C GLN A 253 -0.90 5.85 -3.33
N PHE A 254 -1.30 4.66 -3.80
CA PHE A 254 -2.56 4.51 -4.57
C PHE A 254 -3.82 4.42 -3.70
N CYS A 255 -4.14 5.51 -3.00
CA CYS A 255 -5.25 5.62 -2.04
C CYS A 255 -6.63 5.28 -2.63
N ALA A 256 -6.85 5.55 -3.92
CA ALA A 256 -8.13 5.31 -4.58
C ALA A 256 -8.50 3.81 -4.60
N ALA A 257 -7.52 2.91 -4.81
CA ALA A 257 -7.77 1.47 -4.80
C ALA A 257 -8.13 0.94 -3.42
N PHE A 258 -7.48 1.43 -2.35
CA PHE A 258 -7.86 1.08 -0.97
C PHE A 258 -9.31 1.44 -0.68
N SER A 259 -9.70 2.64 -1.10
CA SER A 259 -11.07 3.10 -0.94
C SER A 259 -12.06 2.17 -1.67
N ASN A 260 -11.81 1.85 -2.94
CA ASN A 260 -12.72 1.02 -3.74
C ASN A 260 -12.74 -0.45 -3.29
N ARG A 261 -11.60 -0.99 -2.82
CA ARG A 261 -11.53 -2.32 -2.20
C ARG A 261 -12.33 -2.40 -0.91
N ALA A 262 -12.24 -1.37 -0.06
CA ALA A 262 -13.04 -1.28 1.16
C ALA A 262 -14.55 -1.35 0.83
N LEU A 263 -15.00 -0.61 -0.18
CA LEU A 263 -16.41 -0.65 -0.62
C LEU A 263 -16.83 -2.03 -1.13
N ALA A 264 -15.99 -2.70 -1.92
CA ALA A 264 -16.27 -4.06 -2.40
C ALA A 264 -16.36 -5.06 -1.24
N ARG A 265 -15.49 -4.94 -0.22
CA ARG A 265 -15.53 -5.76 1.00
C ARG A 265 -16.75 -5.46 1.87
N MET A 266 -17.17 -4.20 1.98
CA MET A 266 -18.42 -3.82 2.66
C MET A 266 -19.64 -4.48 2.01
N LYS A 267 -19.68 -4.54 0.67
CA LYS A 267 -20.76 -5.23 -0.08
C LYS A 267 -20.76 -6.75 0.12
N LEU A 268 -19.63 -7.33 0.48
CA LEU A 268 -19.52 -8.75 0.87
C LEU A 268 -19.79 -9.00 2.37
N GLY A 269 -20.01 -7.95 3.18
CA GLY A 269 -20.18 -8.06 4.63
C GLY A 269 -18.88 -8.16 5.44
N TYR A 270 -17.72 -8.04 4.78
CA TYR A 270 -16.40 -8.12 5.41
C TYR A 270 -15.98 -6.78 6.02
N TYR A 271 -16.67 -6.34 7.06
CA TYR A 271 -16.49 -5.01 7.66
C TYR A 271 -15.13 -4.81 8.35
N GLU A 272 -14.54 -5.85 8.94
CA GLU A 272 -13.22 -5.75 9.58
C GLU A 272 -12.11 -5.51 8.55
N PHE A 273 -12.11 -6.28 7.47
CA PHE A 273 -11.15 -6.10 6.37
C PHE A 273 -11.36 -4.78 5.63
N ALA A 274 -12.61 -4.31 5.49
CA ALA A 274 -12.89 -3.00 4.94
C ALA A 274 -12.38 -1.86 5.85
N LEU A 275 -12.52 -2.01 7.18
CA LEU A 275 -11.99 -1.06 8.14
C LEU A 275 -10.46 -0.95 8.06
N GLN A 276 -9.77 -2.08 7.89
CA GLN A 276 -8.32 -2.10 7.69
C GLN A 276 -7.93 -1.33 6.43
N ASP A 277 -8.61 -1.56 5.30
CA ASP A 277 -8.36 -0.83 4.06
C ASP A 277 -8.57 0.68 4.22
N CYS A 278 -9.59 1.10 4.97
CA CYS A 278 -9.83 2.51 5.24
C CYS A 278 -8.68 3.14 6.04
N ASN A 279 -8.18 2.44 7.08
CA ASN A 279 -7.06 2.92 7.89
C ASN A 279 -5.74 2.99 7.09
N GLU A 280 -5.45 1.97 6.29
CA GLU A 280 -4.30 1.96 5.38
C GLU A 280 -4.38 3.11 4.37
N GLY A 281 -5.54 3.32 3.75
CA GLY A 281 -5.75 4.43 2.82
C GLY A 281 -5.62 5.80 3.48
N LEU A 282 -6.09 5.98 4.72
CA LEU A 282 -5.95 7.23 5.47
C LEU A 282 -4.50 7.50 5.87
N ALA A 283 -3.72 6.47 6.20
CA ALA A 283 -2.30 6.60 6.56
C ALA A 283 -1.42 7.12 5.43
N LEU A 284 -1.88 6.97 4.18
CA LEU A 284 -1.20 7.47 2.99
C LEU A 284 -1.50 8.94 2.68
N ILE A 285 -2.52 9.52 3.31
CA ILE A 285 -2.90 10.92 3.12
C ILE A 285 -2.25 11.76 4.21
N HIS A 286 -1.27 12.59 3.84
CA HIS A 286 -0.58 13.50 4.75
C HIS A 286 -1.21 14.90 4.75
N ASP A 287 -1.35 15.50 5.94
CA ASP A 287 -1.74 16.90 6.10
C ASP A 287 -0.49 17.81 5.98
N PRO A 288 -0.59 19.04 5.42
CA PRO A 288 -1.81 19.72 5.01
C PRO A 288 -2.32 19.26 3.63
N ILE A 289 -3.64 19.14 3.50
CA ILE A 289 -4.30 18.78 2.24
C ILE A 289 -4.30 20.00 1.32
N VAL A 290 -3.51 19.96 0.26
CA VAL A 290 -3.40 21.05 -0.73
C VAL A 290 -4.41 20.89 -1.87
N SER A 291 -4.78 19.65 -2.22
CA SER A 291 -5.67 19.36 -3.35
C SER A 291 -7.09 19.01 -2.91
N GLN A 292 -8.09 19.58 -3.59
CA GLN A 292 -9.51 19.29 -3.40
C GLN A 292 -9.83 17.80 -3.64
N GLU A 293 -9.15 17.16 -4.59
CA GLU A 293 -9.35 15.74 -4.89
C GLU A 293 -8.94 14.83 -3.72
N ILE A 294 -7.83 15.17 -3.07
CA ILE A 294 -7.32 14.45 -1.89
C ILE A 294 -8.28 14.66 -0.71
N CYS A 295 -8.84 15.86 -0.55
CA CYS A 295 -9.86 16.16 0.45
C CYS A 295 -11.09 15.26 0.28
N ILE A 296 -11.64 15.20 -0.95
CA ILE A 296 -12.79 14.35 -1.30
C ILE A 296 -12.47 12.87 -1.02
N LEU A 297 -11.26 12.43 -1.34
CA LEU A 297 -10.83 11.05 -1.10
C LEU A 297 -10.71 10.72 0.40
N LYS A 298 -10.16 11.64 1.21
CA LYS A 298 -10.06 11.48 2.67
C LYS A 298 -11.44 11.38 3.30
N VAL A 299 -12.36 12.28 2.93
CA VAL A 299 -13.76 12.23 3.37
C VAL A 299 -14.38 10.87 3.01
N ARG A 300 -14.22 10.40 1.77
CA ARG A 300 -14.79 9.11 1.32
C ARG A 300 -14.27 7.92 2.14
N LEU A 301 -12.98 7.90 2.47
CA LEU A 301 -12.39 6.88 3.35
C LEU A 301 -12.93 6.97 4.78
N LEU A 302 -13.05 8.19 5.34
CA LEU A 302 -13.62 8.41 6.66
C LEU A 302 -15.10 7.96 6.71
N SER A 303 -15.93 8.30 5.72
CA SER A 303 -17.33 7.85 5.66
C SER A 303 -17.45 6.32 5.62
N ARG A 304 -16.60 5.67 4.81
CA ARG A 304 -16.55 4.19 4.75
C ARG A 304 -16.09 3.58 6.09
N LYS A 305 -15.12 4.20 6.76
CA LYS A 305 -14.66 3.83 8.09
C LYS A 305 -15.78 3.96 9.13
N VAL A 306 -16.51 5.07 9.16
CA VAL A 306 -17.66 5.30 10.05
C VAL A 306 -18.70 4.20 9.85
N PHE A 307 -19.06 3.89 8.60
CA PHE A 307 -20.01 2.80 8.30
C PHE A 307 -19.52 1.43 8.80
N CYS A 308 -18.24 1.10 8.58
CA CYS A 308 -17.68 -0.18 9.05
C CYS A 308 -17.69 -0.26 10.58
N LEU A 309 -17.28 0.81 11.27
CA LEU A 309 -17.28 0.88 12.73
C LEU A 309 -18.70 0.79 13.29
N PHE A 310 -19.67 1.43 12.63
CA PHE A 310 -21.08 1.32 12.97
C PHE A 310 -21.58 -0.12 12.88
N LYS A 311 -21.30 -0.81 11.75
CA LYS A 311 -21.69 -2.22 11.56
C LYS A 311 -21.02 -3.18 12.53
N LEU A 312 -19.79 -2.85 12.98
CA LEU A 312 -19.08 -3.58 14.02
C LEU A 312 -19.51 -3.20 15.45
N GLY A 313 -20.42 -2.23 15.61
CA GLY A 313 -20.89 -1.75 16.92
C GLY A 313 -19.89 -0.89 17.71
N LYS A 314 -18.81 -0.42 17.07
CA LYS A 314 -17.78 0.45 17.67
C LYS A 314 -18.18 1.92 17.56
N PHE A 315 -19.23 2.31 18.28
CA PHE A 315 -19.86 3.63 18.14
C PHE A 315 -18.98 4.81 18.59
N LEU A 316 -18.15 4.62 19.61
CA LEU A 316 -17.23 5.68 20.07
C LEU A 316 -16.22 6.06 18.99
N ASP A 317 -15.58 5.07 18.37
CA ASP A 317 -14.64 5.27 17.28
C ASP A 317 -15.33 5.85 16.04
N ALA A 318 -16.58 5.39 15.77
CA ALA A 318 -17.40 5.92 14.69
C ALA A 318 -17.72 7.40 14.90
N PHE A 319 -18.03 7.81 16.14
CA PHE A 319 -18.27 9.20 16.50
C PHE A 319 -17.03 10.06 16.21
N GLN A 320 -15.86 9.62 16.68
CA GLN A 320 -14.60 10.33 16.44
C GLN A 320 -14.31 10.49 14.93
N ALA A 321 -14.41 9.40 14.16
CA ALA A 321 -14.20 9.45 12.71
C ALA A 321 -15.22 10.38 12.02
N ASN A 322 -16.46 10.43 12.49
CA ASN A 322 -17.48 11.31 11.91
C ASN A 322 -17.26 12.79 12.27
N THR A 323 -16.76 13.10 13.47
CA THR A 323 -16.34 14.47 13.83
C THR A 323 -15.16 14.97 12.98
N GLU A 324 -14.28 14.06 12.55
CA GLU A 324 -13.18 14.39 11.65
C GLU A 324 -13.69 14.83 10.28
N ILE A 325 -14.75 14.20 9.76
CA ILE A 325 -15.38 14.57 8.47
C ILE A 325 -15.88 16.02 8.50
N LEU A 326 -16.50 16.45 9.61
CA LEU A 326 -17.05 17.80 9.75
C LEU A 326 -15.99 18.91 9.72
N LYS A 327 -14.71 18.60 9.95
CA LYS A 327 -13.60 19.56 9.79
C LYS A 327 -13.43 19.97 8.33
N TYR A 328 -13.67 19.04 7.42
CA TYR A 328 -13.55 19.22 5.98
C TYR A 328 -14.89 19.64 5.34
N ILE A 329 -16.02 19.14 5.87
CA ILE A 329 -17.36 19.42 5.35
C ILE A 329 -18.22 20.07 6.44
N LYS A 330 -18.13 21.39 6.56
CA LYS A 330 -18.76 22.15 7.68
C LYS A 330 -20.29 22.25 7.61
N LYS A 331 -20.92 22.00 6.45
CA LYS A 331 -22.35 22.27 6.20
C LYS A 331 -23.19 21.06 5.78
N ASP A 332 -22.65 19.85 5.75
CA ASP A 332 -23.46 18.69 5.35
C ASP A 332 -24.39 18.24 6.48
N GLU A 333 -25.69 18.42 6.25
CA GLU A 333 -26.75 18.04 7.18
C GLU A 333 -26.81 16.52 7.40
N LYS A 334 -26.40 15.72 6.41
CA LYS A 334 -26.42 14.25 6.50
C LYS A 334 -25.37 13.75 7.51
N VAL A 335 -24.14 14.26 7.41
CA VAL A 335 -23.05 13.92 8.33
C VAL A 335 -23.40 14.31 9.77
N LYS A 336 -24.12 15.43 9.96
CA LYS A 336 -24.64 15.85 11.27
C LYS A 336 -25.72 14.89 11.80
N LYS A 337 -26.68 14.48 10.97
CA LYS A 337 -27.69 13.47 11.35
C LYS A 337 -27.06 12.14 11.72
N ASP A 338 -26.07 11.69 10.94
CA ASP A 338 -25.31 10.47 11.24
C ASP A 338 -24.56 10.60 12.59
N LEU A 339 -24.01 11.79 12.89
CA LEU A 339 -23.34 12.05 14.16
C LEU A 339 -24.32 11.98 15.35
N GLU A 340 -25.50 12.57 15.20
CA GLU A 340 -26.56 12.52 16.21
C GLU A 340 -27.03 11.08 16.46
N GLN A 341 -27.23 10.28 15.40
CA GLN A 341 -27.60 8.87 15.52
C GLN A 341 -26.51 8.04 16.20
N ILE A 342 -25.24 8.23 15.80
CA ILE A 342 -24.11 7.53 16.43
C ILE A 342 -23.98 7.94 17.90
N ALA A 343 -24.20 9.21 18.23
CA ALA A 343 -24.16 9.72 19.60
C ALA A 343 -25.26 9.13 20.48
N LEU A 344 -26.48 8.99 19.95
CA LEU A 344 -27.60 8.35 20.64
C LEU A 344 -27.26 6.89 20.96
N LEU A 345 -26.83 6.12 19.96
CA LEU A 345 -26.48 4.71 20.11
C LEU A 345 -25.23 4.48 20.99
N ALA A 346 -24.29 5.43 21.00
CA ALA A 346 -23.16 5.42 21.93
C ALA A 346 -23.62 5.68 23.38
N GLY A 347 -24.58 6.59 23.58
CA GLY A 347 -25.19 6.90 24.87
C GLY A 347 -26.01 5.74 25.45
N ASP A 348 -26.74 5.01 24.61
CA ASP A 348 -27.54 3.84 25.00
C ASP A 348 -26.68 2.65 25.45
N LYS A 349 -25.44 2.54 24.96
CA LYS A 349 -24.47 1.56 25.51
C LYS A 349 -23.96 1.92 26.91
N ILE A 350 -24.10 3.17 27.34
CA ILE A 350 -23.73 3.64 28.69
C ILE A 350 -24.90 3.48 29.67
N LYS A 351 -26.16 3.40 29.18
CA LYS A 351 -27.37 3.18 29.99
C LYS A 351 -28.14 1.96 29.49
N GLY A 352 -27.93 0.80 30.13
CA GLY A 352 -28.50 -0.47 29.68
C GLY A 352 -30.03 -0.54 29.58
N LEU A 353 -30.52 -1.12 28.46
CA LEU A 353 -31.89 -1.56 28.07
C LEU A 353 -33.00 -0.48 28.06
N LYS A 354 -33.95 -0.33 27.10
CA LYS A 354 -34.57 -1.04 25.94
C LYS A 354 -35.58 -0.02 25.29
N PRO A 355 -36.47 -0.33 24.31
CA PRO A 355 -36.46 -1.21 23.12
C PRO A 355 -36.89 -0.49 21.81
N ASP A 356 -36.67 -1.16 20.67
CA ASP A 356 -37.33 -0.99 19.35
C ASP A 356 -37.40 0.43 18.71
N LEU A 357 -36.28 0.87 18.12
CA LEU A 357 -36.31 1.90 17.08
C LEU A 357 -36.09 1.25 15.69
N PRO A 358 -36.89 1.61 14.67
CA PRO A 358 -36.79 1.03 13.34
C PRO A 358 -35.38 1.26 12.80
N HIS A 359 -34.76 0.19 12.29
CA HIS A 359 -33.44 0.23 11.68
C HIS A 359 -33.55 1.05 10.38
N GLY A 360 -33.45 2.37 10.50
CA GLY A 360 -33.37 3.27 9.36
C GLY A 360 -32.17 2.86 8.50
N ASN A 361 -32.44 2.57 7.23
CA ASN A 361 -31.47 2.08 6.26
C ASN A 361 -30.25 3.00 6.16
N ILE A 362 -29.17 2.64 6.86
CA ILE A 362 -27.82 3.20 6.69
C ILE A 362 -27.20 2.79 5.33
N GLU A 363 -27.91 2.01 4.51
CA GLU A 363 -27.49 1.59 3.16
C GLU A 363 -27.32 2.76 2.17
N GLU A 364 -27.85 3.95 2.44
CA GLU A 364 -27.66 5.13 1.57
C GLU A 364 -26.29 5.82 1.70
N MET A 365 -25.45 5.45 2.67
CA MET A 365 -24.08 6.00 2.80
C MET A 365 -23.16 5.68 1.59
N SER A 366 -23.57 4.74 0.72
CA SER A 366 -22.81 4.36 -0.48
C SER A 366 -23.35 4.94 -1.80
N ARG A 367 -24.43 5.73 -1.80
CA ARG A 367 -24.91 6.43 -3.01
C ARG A 367 -24.28 7.81 -3.17
N LEU A 368 -22.95 7.87 -3.22
CA LEU A 368 -22.21 8.98 -3.84
C LEU A 368 -22.09 8.72 -5.35
N LYS A 369 -23.24 8.66 -6.04
CA LYS A 369 -23.28 8.53 -7.51
C LYS A 369 -24.16 9.57 -8.22
N THR A 370 -24.57 10.64 -7.57
CA THR A 370 -25.37 11.69 -8.22
C THR A 370 -25.20 13.07 -7.57
N ILE A 371 -23.95 13.55 -7.46
CA ILE A 371 -23.62 15.00 -7.38
C ILE A 371 -22.44 15.35 -8.32
N ILE A 372 -21.95 14.40 -9.14
CA ILE A 372 -20.83 14.63 -10.08
C ILE A 372 -21.25 14.40 -11.54
N GLU A 373 -22.48 13.94 -11.82
CA GLU A 373 -22.99 13.77 -13.19
C GLU A 373 -23.90 14.90 -13.69
N ASP A 374 -24.35 15.82 -12.83
CA ASP A 374 -25.05 17.04 -13.25
C ASP A 374 -24.25 18.28 -12.83
N GLY A 375 -23.62 18.93 -13.81
CA GLY A 375 -22.75 20.09 -13.66
C GLY A 375 -23.44 21.31 -13.04
N LYS A 376 -23.46 21.36 -11.70
CA LYS A 376 -23.57 22.59 -10.91
C LYS A 376 -22.57 22.53 -9.76
N GLU A 377 -21.39 23.06 -10.03
CA GLU A 377 -20.37 23.34 -9.03
C GLU A 377 -20.91 24.41 -8.05
N GLU A 378 -21.12 24.05 -6.79
CA GLU A 378 -21.05 25.04 -5.72
C GLU A 378 -19.64 25.03 -5.14
N PRO A 379 -18.98 26.19 -5.00
CA PRO A 379 -17.59 26.26 -4.56
C PRO A 379 -17.43 25.72 -3.13
N ILE A 380 -16.51 24.76 -2.97
CA ILE A 380 -16.07 24.29 -1.66
C ILE A 380 -15.15 25.38 -1.08
N ASP A 381 -15.63 26.06 -0.05
CA ASP A 381 -14.90 27.11 0.68
C ASP A 381 -13.75 26.49 1.48
N LEU A 382 -12.57 26.40 0.85
CA LEU A 382 -11.33 26.01 1.52
C LEU A 382 -10.89 27.11 2.49
N PRO A 383 -10.40 26.78 3.70
CA PRO A 383 -9.78 27.77 4.56
C PRO A 383 -8.55 28.36 3.85
N GLU A 384 -8.55 29.68 3.64
CA GLU A 384 -7.43 30.40 3.05
C GLU A 384 -6.12 30.07 3.79
N VAL A 385 -5.22 29.38 3.10
CA VAL A 385 -3.84 29.22 3.52
C VAL A 385 -3.19 30.60 3.36
N LYS A 386 -3.01 31.31 4.48
CA LYS A 386 -2.24 32.56 4.51
C LYS A 386 -0.87 32.30 3.89
N LYS A 387 -0.61 32.91 2.73
CA LYS A 387 0.75 32.97 2.16
C LYS A 387 1.68 33.60 3.20
N PRO A 388 2.90 33.07 3.38
CA PRO A 388 3.91 33.75 4.20
C PRO A 388 4.22 35.11 3.57
N GLU A 389 4.10 36.18 4.37
CA GLU A 389 4.43 37.55 3.98
C GLU A 389 5.87 37.62 3.44
N GLU A 390 6.01 37.97 2.16
CA GLU A 390 7.28 38.40 1.61
C GLU A 390 7.69 39.71 2.30
N LYS A 391 8.81 39.68 3.01
CA LYS A 391 9.46 40.88 3.54
C LYS A 391 9.84 41.79 2.37
N PRO A 392 9.48 43.10 2.38
CA PRO A 392 9.86 44.01 1.32
C PRO A 392 11.38 44.22 1.33
N ALA A 393 11.96 44.21 0.12
CA ALA A 393 13.36 44.50 -0.11
C ALA A 393 13.68 45.96 0.24
N GLU A 394 14.72 46.16 1.06
CA GLU A 394 15.31 47.47 1.31
C GLU A 394 15.93 48.03 0.02
N GLU A 395 15.32 49.07 -0.54
CA GLU A 395 15.94 49.94 -1.54
C GLU A 395 17.09 50.71 -0.88
N LYS A 396 18.33 50.30 -1.17
CA LYS A 396 19.50 51.15 -0.94
C LYS A 396 19.52 52.25 -1.98
N GLN A 397 19.14 53.45 -1.55
CA GLN A 397 19.53 54.70 -2.19
C GLN A 397 21.07 54.76 -2.27
N VAL A 398 21.60 54.96 -3.47
CA VAL A 398 22.95 55.48 -3.67
C VAL A 398 22.79 56.78 -4.43
N GLU A 399 22.97 57.87 -3.69
CA GLU A 399 23.04 59.24 -4.19
C GLU A 399 24.23 59.40 -5.13
N SER A 400 23.98 60.18 -6.18
CA SER A 400 24.92 60.68 -7.16
C SER A 400 25.95 61.65 -6.57
N ASN A 401 27.23 61.42 -6.88
CA ASN A 401 28.19 62.44 -7.32
C ASN A 401 29.41 61.78 -7.97
#